data_AF-A0A1X2J2U2-F1
#
_entry.id   AF-A0A1X2J2U2-F1
#
_cell.length_a   1.000
_cell.length_b   1.000
_cell.length_c   1.000
_cell.angle_alpha   90.00
_cell.angle_beta   90.00
_cell.angle_gamma   90.00
#
_symmetry.space_group_name_H-M   'P 1'
#
loop_
_entity.id
_entity.type
_entity.pdbx_description
1 polymer ?
#
loop_
_entity_poly.entity_id
_entity_poly.type
_entity_poly.pdbx_seq_one_letter_code
_entity_poly.pdbx_strand_id
1 'polypeptide(L)'
;MRDRAQAGYLMNCKDNKQIVHGSAKLHETWLWMERAVDLTSKSGQFGSMDFNLRGVYHICMGSGAQGRKASPSNTPRPNVSSPQKRPSSSRKKDSQPTSPKEMEKQQLYIVPTTSKLEQRKLALASCGFDMTKEQLEEVLVGLESKGEYDKAAAWSIFNGLTERAIESLANISDQDSDDDHQRKLVSIVLAGYQVNSNPAPTWKRLCESISKDMIHRPYLRAIFEHIASNSWEQVLLYTALPLRERIAIALRFLDDDELVMFLSRTMDHVISEGDIEGLVLTGLSTRGMDLLENMVNRYGDIQTAALLVGFIVPRRIQDVRAEEWIESYRLLLNRWQFWHPRAKFDIERGKYMSASEDIASPQVYVRCTYCAQTLGHSLLVQNIRSRDGKRMNVQANISPASGGRISGKQKATVCPSCRKPLPRCALCLLHMGTPIDSIRQAMASSNANNADLSNFDMWFTWCQTCRHGGHAVHMFDWFQKHSSCPVSNCACQCQIFT
;
A
#
# COMPACT_ATOMS: atom_id res chain seq x y z
N MET A 1 1.69 18.84 8.06
CA MET A 1 1.32 17.57 8.75
C MET A 1 -0.12 17.55 9.23
N ARG A 2 -0.56 18.51 10.05
CA ARG A 2 -1.94 18.56 10.58
C ARG A 2 -3.01 18.51 9.48
N ASP A 3 -2.87 19.32 8.44
CA ASP A 3 -3.85 19.38 7.34
C ASP A 3 -3.93 18.05 6.56
N ARG A 4 -2.78 17.41 6.32
CA ARG A 4 -2.74 16.05 5.73
C ARG A 4 -3.48 15.05 6.62
N ALA A 5 -3.30 15.10 7.94
CA ALA A 5 -4.04 14.21 8.85
C ALA A 5 -5.56 14.46 8.81
N GLN A 6 -6.00 15.72 8.67
CA GLN A 6 -7.42 16.04 8.48
C GLN A 6 -7.95 15.52 7.14
N ALA A 7 -7.14 15.59 6.08
CA ALA A 7 -7.46 15.05 4.76
C ALA A 7 -7.42 13.51 4.70
N GLY A 8 -7.10 12.82 5.80
CA GLY A 8 -7.09 11.36 5.87
C GLY A 8 -5.76 10.69 5.53
N TYR A 9 -4.64 11.42 5.61
CA TYR A 9 -3.29 10.89 5.36
C TYR A 9 -2.88 9.87 6.43
N LEU A 10 -3.12 8.60 6.12
CA LEU A 10 -3.01 7.43 7.00
C LEU A 10 -2.25 6.32 6.25
N MET A 11 -2.59 5.04 6.46
CA MET A 11 -1.83 3.92 5.86
C MET A 11 -2.31 3.52 4.46
N ASN A 12 -3.26 4.24 3.85
CA ASN A 12 -3.73 3.92 2.51
C ASN A 12 -2.89 4.63 1.44
N CYS A 13 -2.08 3.86 0.69
CA CYS A 13 -1.20 4.40 -0.35
C CYS A 13 -1.97 5.16 -1.45
N LYS A 14 -3.18 4.71 -1.83
CA LYS A 14 -4.00 5.34 -2.87
C LYS A 14 -4.45 6.74 -2.48
N ASP A 15 -4.99 6.85 -1.27
CA ASP A 15 -5.47 8.12 -0.72
C ASP A 15 -4.27 9.09 -0.55
N ASN A 16 -3.16 8.57 -0.03
CA ASN A 16 -1.95 9.36 0.20
C ASN A 16 -1.41 9.99 -1.08
N LYS A 17 -1.36 9.26 -2.21
CA LYS A 17 -0.95 9.82 -3.52
C LYS A 17 -1.77 11.05 -3.92
N GLN A 18 -3.08 11.03 -3.66
CA GLN A 18 -3.98 12.13 -3.98
C GLN A 18 -3.77 13.30 -3.01
N ILE A 19 -3.60 13.02 -1.72
CA ILE A 19 -3.37 14.05 -0.69
C ILE A 19 -2.05 14.81 -0.94
N VAL A 20 -0.99 14.12 -1.37
CA VAL A 20 0.33 14.71 -1.58
C VAL A 20 0.61 15.13 -3.03
N HIS A 21 -0.42 15.30 -3.87
CA HIS A 21 -0.27 15.66 -5.29
C HIS A 21 0.57 16.94 -5.52
N GLY A 22 0.57 17.89 -4.57
CA GLY A 22 1.40 19.09 -4.63
C GLY A 22 2.90 18.87 -4.43
N SER A 23 3.32 17.68 -4.01
CA SER A 23 4.72 17.30 -3.83
C SER A 23 5.07 16.11 -4.71
N ALA A 24 5.74 16.36 -5.84
CA ALA A 24 6.15 15.33 -6.79
C ALA A 24 6.92 14.16 -6.12
N LYS A 25 7.85 14.44 -5.21
CA LYS A 25 8.65 13.42 -4.52
C LYS A 25 7.81 12.49 -3.66
N LEU A 26 6.99 13.05 -2.76
CA LEU A 26 6.06 12.26 -1.95
C LEU A 26 5.05 11.48 -2.81
N HIS A 27 4.57 12.08 -3.90
CA HIS A 27 3.64 11.40 -4.81
C HIS A 27 4.30 10.15 -5.40
N GLU A 28 5.53 10.27 -5.89
CA GLU A 28 6.32 9.14 -6.40
C GLU A 28 6.63 8.10 -5.32
N THR A 29 6.92 8.51 -4.08
CA THR A 29 7.10 7.58 -2.94
C THR A 29 5.85 6.75 -2.68
N TRP A 30 4.66 7.37 -2.63
CA TRP A 30 3.41 6.64 -2.39
C TRP A 30 2.98 5.78 -3.58
N LEU A 31 3.33 6.20 -4.80
CA LEU A 31 3.17 5.40 -6.00
C LEU A 31 4.05 4.15 -5.98
N TRP A 32 5.30 4.26 -5.53
CA TRP A 32 6.15 3.10 -5.29
C TRP A 32 5.59 2.20 -4.17
N MET A 33 5.16 2.78 -3.04
CA MET A 33 4.60 2.02 -1.92
C MET A 33 3.35 1.21 -2.30
N GLU A 34 2.44 1.79 -3.08
CA GLU A 34 1.26 1.08 -3.59
C GLU A 34 1.68 -0.16 -4.40
N ARG A 35 2.62 0.00 -5.35
CA ARG A 35 3.13 -1.12 -6.15
C ARG A 35 3.80 -2.17 -5.28
N ALA A 36 4.63 -1.76 -4.34
CA ALA A 36 5.37 -2.67 -3.47
C ALA A 36 4.44 -3.48 -2.53
N VAL A 37 3.34 -2.87 -2.06
CA VAL A 37 2.30 -3.55 -1.28
C VAL A 37 1.47 -4.49 -2.17
N ASP A 38 1.12 -4.07 -3.38
CA ASP A 38 0.36 -4.91 -4.33
C ASP A 38 1.15 -6.16 -4.74
N LEU A 39 2.46 -6.03 -4.98
CA LEU A 39 3.36 -7.16 -5.25
C LEU A 39 3.41 -8.14 -4.06
N THR A 40 3.30 -7.63 -2.84
CA THR A 40 3.25 -8.46 -1.62
C THR A 40 1.96 -9.29 -1.55
N SER A 41 0.84 -8.74 -2.00
CA SER A 41 -0.48 -9.39 -1.93
C SER A 41 -0.69 -10.52 -2.96
N LYS A 42 0.00 -10.45 -4.10
CA LYS A 42 -0.20 -11.36 -5.26
C LYS A 42 0.76 -12.56 -5.31
N SER A 43 1.50 -12.84 -4.23
CA SER A 43 2.62 -13.80 -4.13
C SER A 43 3.95 -13.19 -4.55
N GLY A 44 4.58 -12.43 -3.64
CA GLY A 44 5.95 -11.90 -3.79
C GLY A 44 7.05 -12.96 -3.68
N GLN A 45 6.84 -14.15 -4.23
CA GLN A 45 7.82 -15.22 -4.31
C GLN A 45 8.27 -15.40 -5.76
N PHE A 46 9.45 -14.86 -6.07
CA PHE A 46 10.20 -15.31 -7.24
C PHE A 46 11.21 -16.37 -6.76
N GLY A 47 10.85 -17.64 -6.92
CA GLY A 47 11.61 -18.75 -6.31
C GLY A 47 11.49 -18.78 -4.77
N SER A 48 12.60 -19.00 -4.08
CA SER A 48 12.70 -19.11 -2.62
C SER A 48 12.86 -17.77 -1.88
N MET A 49 12.74 -16.63 -2.59
CA MET A 49 13.15 -15.31 -2.08
C MET A 49 11.97 -14.33 -1.98
N ASP A 50 11.91 -13.62 -0.85
CA ASP A 50 10.93 -12.57 -0.54
C ASP A 50 11.55 -11.19 -0.83
N PHE A 51 11.06 -10.51 -1.88
CA PHE A 51 11.47 -9.15 -2.27
C PHE A 51 10.49 -8.06 -1.82
N ASN A 52 9.52 -8.40 -0.97
CA ASN A 52 8.47 -7.48 -0.56
C ASN A 52 9.07 -6.22 0.10
N LEU A 53 8.65 -5.03 -0.37
CA LEU A 53 9.09 -3.71 0.13
C LEU A 53 10.61 -3.47 0.03
N ARG A 54 11.36 -4.28 -0.73
CA ARG A 54 12.76 -4.02 -1.08
C ARG A 54 12.83 -3.06 -2.27
N GLY A 55 13.82 -2.17 -2.27
CA GLY A 55 14.06 -1.26 -3.38
C GLY A 55 14.89 -1.89 -4.50
N VAL A 56 14.94 -1.20 -5.63
CA VAL A 56 15.60 -1.64 -6.88
C VAL A 56 17.04 -2.11 -6.66
N TYR A 57 17.81 -1.42 -5.82
CA TYR A 57 19.19 -1.80 -5.54
C TYR A 57 19.29 -3.24 -5.01
N HIS A 58 18.46 -3.59 -4.01
CA HIS A 58 18.47 -4.92 -3.41
C HIS A 58 17.97 -6.01 -4.37
N ILE A 59 17.09 -5.64 -5.31
CA ILE A 59 16.64 -6.54 -6.38
C ILE A 59 17.81 -6.83 -7.33
N CYS A 60 18.53 -5.80 -7.77
CA CYS A 60 19.64 -5.92 -8.72
C CYS A 60 20.89 -6.59 -8.13
N MET A 61 21.21 -6.37 -6.84
CA MET A 61 22.36 -7.01 -6.18
C MET A 61 22.07 -8.45 -5.76
N GLY A 62 20.80 -8.87 -5.74
CA GLY A 62 20.38 -10.12 -5.11
C GLY A 62 20.69 -10.15 -3.61
N SER A 63 20.40 -11.25 -2.94
CA SER A 63 20.62 -11.42 -1.49
C SER A 63 22.11 -11.48 -1.05
N GLY A 64 23.04 -10.97 -1.87
CA GLY A 64 24.49 -11.05 -1.64
C GLY A 64 25.10 -10.01 -0.70
N ALA A 65 24.33 -9.03 -0.19
CA ALA A 65 24.86 -7.90 0.60
C ALA A 65 24.54 -7.93 2.10
N GLN A 66 23.98 -9.03 2.63
CA GLN A 66 24.05 -9.34 4.06
C GLN A 66 25.01 -10.51 4.20
N GLY A 67 26.15 -10.25 4.84
CA GLY A 67 27.25 -11.20 4.97
C GLY A 67 26.76 -12.60 5.29
N ARG A 68 27.26 -13.58 4.54
CA ARG A 68 27.27 -14.98 4.98
C ARG A 68 27.95 -14.99 6.34
N LYS A 69 27.18 -14.93 7.42
CA LYS A 69 27.68 -15.41 8.71
C LYS A 69 27.94 -16.89 8.48
N ALA A 70 29.22 -17.23 8.37
CA ALA A 70 29.66 -18.60 8.43
C ALA A 70 29.02 -19.23 9.68
N SER A 71 28.12 -20.19 9.47
CA SER A 71 27.68 -21.05 10.56
C SER A 71 28.94 -21.70 11.14
N PRO A 72 29.16 -21.66 12.46
CA PRO A 72 30.23 -22.44 13.07
C PRO A 72 29.95 -23.91 12.82
N SER A 73 30.94 -24.59 12.27
CA SER A 73 31.02 -26.03 12.15
C SER A 73 30.80 -26.73 13.50
N ASN A 74 30.17 -27.91 13.42
CA ASN A 74 30.21 -29.06 14.34
C ASN A 74 29.14 -29.14 15.44
N THR A 75 28.15 -30.00 15.19
CA THR A 75 27.86 -31.18 16.04
C THR A 75 27.15 -32.25 15.19
N PRO A 76 27.60 -33.51 15.19
CA PRO A 76 26.94 -34.57 14.43
C PRO A 76 25.78 -35.17 15.23
N ARG A 77 24.59 -35.25 14.64
CA ARG A 77 23.51 -36.13 15.13
C ARG A 77 22.92 -36.98 14.00
N PRO A 78 22.51 -38.22 14.30
CA PRO A 78 22.44 -39.29 13.32
C PRO A 78 21.15 -39.28 12.49
N ASN A 79 21.28 -39.88 11.30
CA ASN A 79 20.25 -40.17 10.32
C ASN A 79 18.95 -40.69 10.93
N VAL A 80 17.85 -40.00 10.64
CA VAL A 80 16.51 -40.60 10.59
C VAL A 80 15.85 -40.18 9.29
N SER A 81 15.76 -41.11 8.36
CA SER A 81 15.06 -41.01 7.09
C SER A 81 13.54 -40.98 7.33
N SER A 82 12.84 -40.06 6.66
CA SER A 82 11.37 -40.10 6.54
C SER A 82 10.91 -39.55 5.18
N PRO A 83 9.83 -40.09 4.59
CA PRO A 83 9.65 -40.09 3.14
C PRO A 83 8.98 -38.82 2.60
N GLN A 84 9.47 -38.33 1.46
CA GLN A 84 8.87 -37.24 0.69
C GLN A 84 7.46 -37.59 0.19
N LYS A 85 6.46 -36.79 0.55
CA LYS A 85 5.16 -36.74 -0.15
C LYS A 85 5.22 -35.62 -1.20
N ARG A 86 5.04 -35.98 -2.47
CA ARG A 86 4.80 -35.05 -3.59
C ARG A 86 3.40 -34.43 -3.46
N PRO A 87 3.23 -33.09 -3.60
CA PRO A 87 1.93 -32.51 -3.88
C PRO A 87 1.66 -32.52 -5.39
N SER A 88 0.54 -33.11 -5.78
CA SER A 88 -0.06 -33.00 -7.11
C SER A 88 -0.67 -31.61 -7.30
N SER A 89 -0.25 -30.88 -8.34
CA SER A 89 -0.85 -29.60 -8.72
C SER A 89 -1.97 -29.84 -9.74
N SER A 90 -3.21 -29.55 -9.33
CA SER A 90 -4.34 -29.38 -10.24
C SER A 90 -4.48 -27.88 -10.55
N ARG A 91 -3.86 -27.43 -11.65
CA ARG A 91 -4.06 -26.09 -12.19
C ARG A 91 -5.40 -26.02 -12.92
N LYS A 92 -6.31 -25.18 -12.43
CA LYS A 92 -7.47 -24.71 -13.20
C LYS A 92 -6.98 -23.79 -14.33
N LYS A 93 -7.49 -24.06 -15.53
CA LYS A 93 -7.33 -23.26 -16.76
C LYS A 93 -8.06 -21.93 -16.59
N ASP A 94 -7.38 -20.83 -16.88
CA ASP A 94 -7.98 -19.66 -17.53
C ASP A 94 -6.91 -18.90 -18.32
N SER A 95 -7.33 -18.40 -19.49
CA SER A 95 -6.62 -17.63 -20.54
C SER A 95 -5.64 -18.40 -21.45
N GLN A 96 -5.82 -18.21 -22.77
CA GLN A 96 -5.09 -18.85 -23.87
C GLN A 96 -3.60 -18.47 -23.87
N PRO A 97 -2.67 -19.39 -24.21
CA PRO A 97 -1.27 -19.03 -24.39
C PRO A 97 -1.04 -18.40 -25.78
N THR A 98 -0.72 -17.10 -25.79
CA THR A 98 -0.03 -16.45 -26.91
C THR A 98 1.29 -17.17 -27.20
N SER A 99 1.67 -17.27 -28.47
CA SER A 99 2.85 -18.05 -28.85
C SER A 99 4.14 -17.41 -28.29
N PRO A 100 5.19 -18.19 -27.96
CA PRO A 100 6.45 -17.66 -27.43
C PRO A 100 7.10 -16.60 -28.33
N LYS A 101 6.87 -16.68 -29.65
CA LYS A 101 7.37 -15.73 -30.65
C LYS A 101 6.61 -14.39 -30.65
N GLU A 102 5.34 -14.38 -30.27
CA GLU A 102 4.57 -13.14 -30.10
C GLU A 102 4.98 -12.43 -28.80
N MET A 103 5.22 -13.18 -27.72
CA MET A 103 5.69 -12.63 -26.44
C MET A 103 7.06 -11.95 -26.54
N GLU A 104 7.91 -12.36 -27.49
CA GLU A 104 9.22 -11.76 -27.71
C GLU A 104 9.12 -10.44 -28.51
N LYS A 105 8.15 -10.34 -29.43
CA LYS A 105 7.89 -9.09 -30.19
C LYS A 105 7.31 -7.96 -29.34
N GLN A 106 6.67 -8.28 -28.22
CA GLN A 106 6.05 -7.31 -27.31
C GLN A 106 7.01 -6.79 -26.22
N GLN A 107 8.24 -7.33 -26.14
CA GLN A 107 9.20 -6.93 -25.12
C GLN A 107 9.89 -5.62 -25.50
N LEU A 108 9.97 -4.73 -24.52
CA LEU A 108 10.74 -3.49 -24.60
C LEU A 108 12.23 -3.75 -24.41
N TYR A 109 13.07 -2.86 -24.95
CA TYR A 109 14.52 -3.00 -24.94
C TYR A 109 15.09 -3.17 -23.52
N ILE A 110 15.98 -4.16 -23.36
CA ILE A 110 16.91 -4.32 -22.25
C ILE A 110 18.25 -4.71 -22.87
N VAL A 111 19.35 -4.18 -22.34
CA VAL A 111 20.71 -4.42 -22.85
C VAL A 111 20.96 -5.94 -23.01
N PRO A 112 21.28 -6.42 -24.22
CA PRO A 112 21.41 -7.86 -24.48
C PRO A 112 22.58 -8.54 -23.75
N THR A 113 23.59 -7.77 -23.35
CA THR A 113 24.81 -8.26 -22.69
C THR A 113 24.61 -8.55 -21.20
N THR A 114 23.45 -8.23 -20.62
CA THR A 114 23.22 -8.41 -19.18
C THR A 114 23.18 -9.88 -18.77
N SER A 115 23.88 -10.18 -17.68
CA SER A 115 23.78 -11.46 -16.96
C SER A 115 22.59 -11.51 -15.98
N LYS A 116 21.91 -10.36 -15.77
CA LYS A 116 20.91 -10.14 -14.72
C LYS A 116 19.52 -9.78 -15.28
N LEU A 117 19.13 -10.42 -16.38
CA LEU A 117 17.89 -10.10 -17.10
C LEU A 117 16.65 -10.17 -16.20
N GLU A 118 16.50 -11.23 -15.42
CA GLU A 118 15.33 -11.42 -14.55
C GLU A 118 15.29 -10.41 -13.40
N GLN A 119 16.45 -10.06 -12.83
CA GLN A 119 16.56 -9.01 -11.81
C GLN A 119 16.19 -7.64 -12.40
N ARG A 120 16.61 -7.33 -13.63
CA ARG A 120 16.24 -6.09 -14.32
C ARG A 120 14.74 -6.01 -14.59
N LYS A 121 14.12 -7.10 -15.07
CA LYS A 121 12.67 -7.19 -15.25
C LYS A 121 11.90 -6.96 -13.93
N LEU A 122 12.34 -7.61 -12.86
CA LEU A 122 11.72 -7.43 -11.55
C LEU A 122 11.91 -6.01 -11.00
N ALA A 123 13.09 -5.42 -11.20
CA ALA A 123 13.37 -4.03 -10.83
C ALA A 123 12.50 -3.05 -11.62
N LEU A 124 12.34 -3.25 -12.93
CA LEU A 124 11.43 -2.47 -13.77
C LEU A 124 9.98 -2.58 -13.28
N ALA A 125 9.51 -3.78 -12.90
CA ALA A 125 8.19 -3.95 -12.30
C ALA A 125 8.04 -3.18 -10.98
N SER A 126 9.07 -3.20 -10.13
CA SER A 126 9.05 -2.48 -8.85
C SER A 126 8.95 -0.96 -9.01
N CYS A 127 9.47 -0.39 -10.10
CA CYS A 127 9.37 1.04 -10.42
C CYS A 127 8.25 1.38 -11.43
N GLY A 128 7.43 0.40 -11.81
CA GLY A 128 6.25 0.59 -12.68
C GLY A 128 6.59 0.81 -14.15
N PHE A 129 7.64 0.14 -14.64
CA PHE A 129 8.10 0.15 -16.03
C PHE A 129 8.16 -1.27 -16.65
N ASP A 130 7.42 -2.23 -16.10
CA ASP A 130 7.25 -3.60 -16.61
C ASP A 130 6.27 -3.74 -17.78
N MET A 131 6.10 -2.65 -18.53
CA MET A 131 5.11 -2.57 -19.59
C MET A 131 5.53 -3.35 -20.84
N THR A 132 4.55 -3.90 -21.53
CA THR A 132 4.69 -4.36 -22.91
C THR A 132 4.72 -3.16 -23.88
N LYS A 133 5.11 -3.40 -25.13
CA LYS A 133 5.10 -2.37 -26.17
C LYS A 133 3.70 -1.78 -26.38
N GLU A 134 2.66 -2.60 -26.30
CA GLU A 134 1.25 -2.18 -26.44
C GLU A 134 0.80 -1.31 -25.27
N GLN A 135 1.09 -1.73 -24.04
CA GLN A 135 0.78 -0.93 -22.85
C GLN A 135 1.53 0.40 -22.86
N LEU A 136 2.78 0.41 -23.34
CA LEU A 136 3.55 1.63 -23.50
C LEU A 136 2.85 2.56 -24.49
N GLU A 137 2.39 2.05 -25.62
CA GLU A 137 1.65 2.82 -26.62
C GLU A 137 0.39 3.48 -26.02
N GLU A 138 -0.40 2.73 -25.23
CA GLU A 138 -1.57 3.30 -24.53
C GLU A 138 -1.19 4.47 -23.62
N VAL A 139 -0.05 4.38 -22.91
CA VAL A 139 0.43 5.46 -22.06
C VAL A 139 0.95 6.64 -22.87
N LEU A 140 1.65 6.40 -23.98
CA LEU A 140 2.16 7.46 -24.86
C LEU A 140 1.01 8.27 -25.47
N VAL A 141 0.00 7.60 -26.02
CA VAL A 141 -1.23 8.25 -26.54
C VAL A 141 -1.94 9.02 -25.41
N GLY A 142 -1.98 8.45 -24.20
CA GLY A 142 -2.53 9.12 -23.02
C GLY A 142 -1.79 10.41 -22.65
N LEU A 143 -0.46 10.45 -22.79
CA LEU A 143 0.35 11.66 -22.56
C LEU A 143 0.12 12.70 -23.66
N GLU A 144 0.07 12.27 -24.91
CA GLU A 144 -0.20 13.12 -26.08
C GLU A 144 -1.58 13.79 -25.96
N SER A 145 -2.61 13.04 -25.54
CA SER A 145 -3.96 13.60 -25.31
C SER A 145 -4.02 14.67 -24.22
N LYS A 146 -3.03 14.71 -23.32
CA LYS A 146 -2.87 15.74 -22.27
C LYS A 146 -1.98 16.90 -22.70
N GLY A 147 -1.43 16.87 -23.92
CA GLY A 147 -0.46 17.85 -24.40
C GLY A 147 0.98 17.62 -23.94
N GLU A 148 1.27 16.50 -23.27
CA GLU A 148 2.61 16.15 -22.75
C GLU A 148 3.49 15.45 -23.80
N TYR A 149 3.57 16.01 -25.01
CA TYR A 149 4.31 15.42 -26.14
C TYR A 149 5.81 15.23 -25.85
N ASP A 150 6.44 16.20 -25.19
CA ASP A 150 7.87 16.13 -24.83
C ASP A 150 8.16 14.90 -23.97
N LYS A 151 7.26 14.60 -23.03
CA LYS A 151 7.37 13.43 -22.14
C LYS A 151 7.10 12.13 -22.88
N ALA A 152 6.08 12.10 -23.76
CA ALA A 152 5.79 10.95 -24.59
C ALA A 152 7.03 10.57 -25.44
N ALA A 153 7.61 11.54 -26.14
CA ALA A 153 8.80 11.34 -26.95
C ALA A 153 10.01 10.84 -26.14
N ALA A 154 10.26 11.45 -24.97
CA ALA A 154 11.33 11.01 -24.10
C ALA A 154 11.10 9.59 -23.59
N TRP A 155 9.88 9.24 -23.18
CA TRP A 155 9.53 7.88 -22.75
C TRP A 155 9.68 6.86 -23.88
N SER A 156 9.36 7.21 -25.13
CA SER A 156 9.64 6.35 -26.29
C SER A 156 11.14 6.06 -26.41
N ILE A 157 12.00 7.08 -26.30
CA ILE A 157 13.47 6.93 -26.34
C ILE A 157 13.97 6.12 -25.14
N PHE A 158 13.46 6.38 -23.93
CA PHE A 158 13.80 5.63 -22.71
C PHE A 158 13.43 4.15 -22.77
N ASN A 159 12.66 3.73 -23.77
CA ASN A 159 12.31 2.33 -24.01
C ASN A 159 12.86 1.79 -25.35
N GLY A 160 13.71 2.55 -26.04
CA GLY A 160 14.38 2.14 -27.28
C GLY A 160 13.55 2.30 -28.56
N LEU A 161 12.48 3.12 -28.52
CA LEU A 161 11.55 3.34 -29.63
C LEU A 161 11.76 4.72 -30.26
N THR A 162 12.89 4.92 -30.95
CA THR A 162 13.26 6.21 -31.56
C THR A 162 12.25 6.67 -32.61
N GLU A 163 11.73 5.77 -33.45
CA GLU A 163 10.74 6.11 -34.48
C GLU A 163 9.45 6.66 -33.88
N ARG A 164 8.94 6.00 -32.85
CA ARG A 164 7.73 6.44 -32.13
C ARG A 164 7.92 7.80 -31.45
N ALA A 165 9.13 8.11 -31.02
CA ALA A 165 9.47 9.41 -30.44
C ALA A 165 9.43 10.54 -31.49
N ILE A 166 9.89 10.25 -32.72
CA ILE A 166 9.79 11.19 -33.85
C ILE A 166 8.31 11.46 -34.15
N GLU A 167 7.47 10.42 -34.17
CA GLU A 167 6.02 10.55 -34.37
C GLU A 167 5.36 11.40 -33.27
N SER A 168 5.69 11.17 -31.99
CA SER A 168 5.18 12.00 -30.88
C SER A 168 5.49 13.49 -31.06
N LEU A 169 6.71 13.81 -31.51
CA LEU A 169 7.15 15.21 -31.69
C LEU A 169 6.67 15.82 -33.00
N ALA A 170 6.39 15.00 -34.01
CA ALA A 170 5.90 15.43 -35.31
C ALA A 170 4.38 15.66 -35.31
N ASN A 171 3.63 15.08 -34.36
CA ASN A 171 2.20 15.31 -34.20
C ASN A 171 1.95 16.76 -33.74
N ILE A 172 1.51 17.59 -34.69
CA ILE A 172 1.23 19.01 -34.50
C ILE A 172 -0.22 19.17 -34.05
N SER A 173 -0.47 20.05 -33.09
CA SER A 173 -1.83 20.54 -32.86
C SER A 173 -2.20 21.55 -33.96
N ASP A 174 -3.48 21.75 -34.26
CA ASP A 174 -3.91 22.76 -35.25
C ASP A 174 -3.56 24.22 -34.83
N GLN A 175 -3.04 24.42 -33.62
CA GLN A 175 -2.61 25.72 -33.11
C GLN A 175 -1.10 25.90 -33.27
N ASP A 176 -0.74 26.80 -34.18
CA ASP A 176 0.65 27.12 -34.53
C ASP A 176 1.34 27.90 -33.38
N SER A 177 1.84 27.15 -32.39
CA SER A 177 2.54 27.68 -31.22
C SER A 177 4.06 27.61 -31.37
N ASP A 178 4.79 28.49 -30.67
CA ASP A 178 6.26 28.42 -30.59
C ASP A 178 6.74 27.05 -30.05
N ASP A 179 5.93 26.41 -29.20
CA ASP A 179 6.19 25.10 -28.64
C ASP A 179 6.18 24.00 -29.71
N ASP A 180 5.23 24.07 -30.64
CA ASP A 180 5.12 23.13 -31.75
C ASP A 180 6.26 23.30 -32.77
N HIS A 181 6.75 24.53 -32.97
CA HIS A 181 7.96 24.77 -33.76
C HIS A 181 9.19 24.11 -33.13
N GLN A 182 9.37 24.26 -31.81
CA GLN A 182 10.48 23.62 -31.11
C GLN A 182 10.39 22.09 -31.20
N ARG A 183 9.21 21.49 -31.02
CA ARG A 183 9.00 20.04 -31.14
C ARG A 183 9.33 19.52 -32.54
N LYS A 184 8.90 20.22 -33.60
CA LYS A 184 9.27 19.91 -34.99
C LYS A 184 10.79 19.95 -35.20
N LEU A 185 11.48 20.94 -34.63
CA LEU A 185 12.94 20.99 -34.71
C LEU A 185 13.56 19.78 -34.02
N VAL A 186 13.06 19.37 -32.85
CA VAL A 186 13.54 18.17 -32.16
C VAL A 186 13.27 16.90 -32.98
N SER A 187 12.10 16.76 -33.60
CA SER A 187 11.77 15.59 -34.41
C SER A 187 12.69 15.44 -35.62
N ILE A 188 13.03 16.55 -36.29
CA ILE A 188 14.00 16.60 -37.39
C ILE A 188 15.40 16.22 -36.90
N VAL A 189 15.83 16.78 -35.76
CA VAL A 189 17.13 16.46 -35.15
C VAL A 189 17.21 14.95 -34.84
N LEU A 190 16.17 14.41 -34.24
CA LEU A 190 16.10 13.00 -33.86
C LEU A 190 16.10 12.07 -35.09
N ALA A 191 15.37 12.43 -36.15
CA ALA A 191 15.39 11.70 -37.43
C ALA A 191 16.79 11.69 -38.06
N GLY A 192 17.51 12.81 -38.00
CA GLY A 192 18.91 12.90 -38.47
C GLY A 192 19.87 12.02 -37.66
N TYR A 193 19.67 11.93 -36.35
CA TYR A 193 20.47 11.08 -35.46
C TYR A 193 20.24 9.59 -35.70
N GLN A 194 18.98 9.17 -35.95
CA GLN A 194 18.65 7.77 -36.23
C GLN A 194 19.41 7.21 -37.45
N VAL A 195 19.63 8.05 -38.47
CA VAL A 195 20.36 7.68 -39.69
C VAL A 195 21.88 7.60 -39.45
N ASN A 196 22.41 8.39 -38.52
CA ASN A 196 23.84 8.43 -38.22
C ASN A 196 24.13 8.49 -36.71
N SER A 197 24.36 7.33 -36.11
CA SER A 197 24.65 7.19 -34.68
C SER A 197 26.03 7.74 -34.27
N ASN A 198 26.89 8.14 -35.22
CA ASN A 198 28.15 8.80 -34.92
C ASN A 198 28.19 10.20 -35.58
N PRO A 199 27.45 11.17 -35.02
CA PRO A 199 27.27 12.46 -35.65
C PRO A 199 28.56 13.29 -35.67
N ALA A 200 28.67 14.18 -36.66
CA ALA A 200 29.80 15.07 -36.81
C ALA A 200 30.02 15.95 -35.54
N PRO A 201 31.25 16.37 -35.23
CA PRO A 201 31.53 17.20 -34.04
C PRO A 201 30.72 18.50 -33.99
N THR A 202 30.38 19.07 -35.15
CA THR A 202 29.53 20.27 -35.27
C THR A 202 28.10 20.01 -34.80
N TRP A 203 27.55 18.84 -35.11
CA TRP A 203 26.24 18.41 -34.64
C TRP A 203 26.19 18.28 -33.12
N LYS A 204 27.23 17.66 -32.53
CA LYS A 204 27.33 17.51 -31.07
C LYS A 204 27.32 18.87 -30.36
N ARG A 205 28.15 19.83 -30.82
CA ARG A 205 28.17 21.20 -30.25
C ARG A 205 26.84 21.91 -30.40
N LEU A 206 26.15 21.73 -31.52
CA LEU A 206 24.82 22.33 -31.72
C LEU A 206 23.82 21.74 -30.72
N CYS A 207 23.79 20.41 -30.57
CA CYS A 207 22.92 19.72 -29.61
C CYS A 207 23.22 20.15 -28.16
N GLU A 208 24.49 20.29 -27.79
CA GLU A 208 24.90 20.81 -26.47
C GLU A 208 24.43 22.25 -26.25
N SER A 209 24.50 23.11 -27.27
CA SER A 209 24.00 24.49 -27.18
C SER A 209 22.49 24.51 -26.95
N ILE A 210 21.73 23.76 -27.75
CA ILE A 210 20.28 23.71 -27.64
C ILE A 210 19.87 23.08 -26.29
N SER A 211 20.56 22.03 -25.82
CA SER A 211 20.35 21.42 -24.49
C SER A 211 20.39 22.46 -23.36
N LYS A 212 21.34 23.40 -23.43
CA LYS A 212 21.48 24.49 -22.43
C LYS A 212 20.33 25.49 -22.47
N ASP A 213 19.71 25.70 -23.62
CA ASP A 213 18.58 26.60 -23.78
C ASP A 213 17.23 25.96 -23.33
N MET A 214 17.19 24.63 -23.19
CA MET A 214 15.98 23.86 -22.83
C MET A 214 15.80 23.58 -21.33
N ILE A 215 16.25 24.48 -20.44
CA ILE A 215 16.18 24.27 -18.97
C ILE A 215 14.74 24.02 -18.48
N HIS A 216 13.75 24.68 -19.07
CA HIS A 216 12.33 24.56 -18.70
C HIS A 216 11.64 23.33 -19.31
N ARG A 217 12.32 22.57 -20.16
CA ARG A 217 11.79 21.38 -20.84
C ARG A 217 12.67 20.16 -20.54
N PRO A 218 12.53 19.57 -19.34
CA PRO A 218 13.47 18.56 -18.86
C PRO A 218 13.53 17.32 -19.76
N TYR A 219 12.41 16.95 -20.37
CA TYR A 219 12.32 15.81 -21.29
C TYR A 219 13.04 16.06 -22.61
N LEU A 220 12.81 17.20 -23.28
CA LEU A 220 13.53 17.53 -24.52
C LEU A 220 15.02 17.70 -24.24
N ARG A 221 15.39 18.37 -23.15
CA ARG A 221 16.78 18.49 -22.73
C ARG A 221 17.45 17.13 -22.57
N ALA A 222 16.78 16.17 -21.93
CA ALA A 222 17.29 14.81 -21.78
C ALA A 222 17.53 14.11 -23.13
N ILE A 223 16.65 14.31 -24.11
CA ILE A 223 16.81 13.79 -25.47
C ILE A 223 18.09 14.37 -26.12
N PHE A 224 18.27 15.68 -26.07
CA PHE A 224 19.44 16.33 -26.65
C PHE A 224 20.74 15.97 -25.95
N GLU A 225 20.71 15.85 -24.62
CA GLU A 225 21.87 15.44 -23.84
C GLU A 225 22.33 14.03 -24.24
N HIS A 226 21.37 13.11 -24.45
CA HIS A 226 21.65 11.77 -24.94
C HIS A 226 22.23 11.80 -26.37
N ILE A 227 21.62 12.53 -27.30
CA ILE A 227 22.07 12.64 -28.70
C ILE A 227 23.47 13.27 -28.80
N ALA A 228 23.74 14.31 -28.01
CA ALA A 228 25.01 15.02 -28.03
C ALA A 228 26.16 14.15 -27.53
N SER A 229 25.95 13.47 -26.40
CA SER A 229 26.97 12.66 -25.74
C SER A 229 27.08 11.24 -26.28
N ASN A 230 26.03 10.74 -26.96
CA ASN A 230 25.83 9.32 -27.26
C ASN A 230 26.02 8.43 -26.02
N SER A 231 25.60 8.94 -24.86
CA SER A 231 25.74 8.29 -23.56
C SER A 231 24.49 8.57 -22.72
N TRP A 232 24.20 7.66 -21.81
CA TRP A 232 23.12 7.84 -20.83
C TRP A 232 23.60 8.54 -19.56
N GLU A 233 24.91 8.61 -19.31
CA GLU A 233 25.48 9.11 -18.07
C GLU A 233 24.98 10.51 -17.70
N GLN A 234 24.98 11.45 -18.66
CA GLN A 234 24.55 12.82 -18.44
C GLN A 234 23.04 12.92 -18.14
N VAL A 235 22.22 12.11 -18.81
CA VAL A 235 20.77 12.02 -18.56
C VAL A 235 20.50 11.48 -17.16
N LEU A 236 21.26 10.49 -16.72
CA LEU A 236 21.13 9.87 -15.41
C LEU A 236 21.56 10.79 -14.25
N LEU A 237 22.42 11.77 -14.51
CA LEU A 237 22.81 12.80 -13.55
C LEU A 237 21.81 13.96 -13.49
N TYR A 238 20.90 14.08 -14.46
CA TYR A 238 20.00 15.21 -14.56
C TYR A 238 18.81 15.11 -13.59
N THR A 239 18.90 15.82 -12.46
CA THR A 239 17.94 15.75 -11.35
C THR A 239 16.56 16.34 -11.64
N ALA A 240 16.38 17.06 -12.76
CA ALA A 240 15.06 17.54 -13.16
C ALA A 240 14.16 16.40 -13.69
N LEU A 241 14.74 15.25 -14.07
CA LEU A 241 13.98 14.03 -14.31
C LEU A 241 13.72 13.28 -13.00
N PRO A 242 12.50 12.78 -12.77
CA PRO A 242 12.19 11.89 -11.66
C PRO A 242 13.21 10.76 -11.56
N LEU A 243 13.70 10.50 -10.34
CA LEU A 243 14.62 9.40 -10.07
C LEU A 243 14.06 8.07 -10.57
N ARG A 244 12.74 7.86 -10.46
CA ARG A 244 12.07 6.64 -10.96
C ARG A 244 12.32 6.40 -12.46
N GLU A 245 12.29 7.47 -13.27
CA GLU A 245 12.52 7.40 -14.72
C GLU A 245 14.01 7.17 -15.03
N ARG A 246 14.91 7.85 -14.31
CA ARG A 246 16.36 7.65 -14.45
C ARG A 246 16.77 6.21 -14.11
N ILE A 247 16.16 5.61 -13.09
CA ILE A 247 16.38 4.20 -12.77
C ILE A 247 15.90 3.29 -13.90
N ALA A 248 14.75 3.58 -14.51
CA ALA A 248 14.25 2.78 -15.62
C ALA A 248 15.20 2.82 -16.83
N ILE A 249 15.73 4.00 -17.17
CA ILE A 249 16.76 4.17 -18.20
C ILE A 249 17.99 3.33 -17.85
N ALA A 250 18.50 3.45 -16.62
CA ALA A 250 19.68 2.71 -16.18
C ALA A 250 19.48 1.19 -16.29
N LEU A 251 18.32 0.68 -15.85
CA LEU A 251 17.96 -0.74 -15.93
C LEU A 251 17.88 -1.27 -17.37
N ARG A 252 17.55 -0.40 -18.33
CA ARG A 252 17.43 -0.80 -19.74
C ARG A 252 18.75 -0.72 -20.50
N PHE A 253 19.54 0.34 -20.31
CA PHE A 253 20.64 0.65 -21.23
C PHE A 253 22.05 0.47 -20.68
N LEU A 254 22.27 0.64 -19.36
CA LEU A 254 23.60 0.48 -18.80
C LEU A 254 24.00 -1.00 -18.78
N ASP A 255 25.29 -1.29 -18.93
CA ASP A 255 25.80 -2.63 -18.65
C ASP A 255 25.70 -2.97 -17.15
N ASP A 256 26.08 -4.20 -16.77
CA ASP A 256 25.90 -4.65 -15.39
C ASP A 256 26.81 -3.91 -14.39
N ASP A 257 28.00 -3.46 -14.79
CA ASP A 257 28.97 -2.78 -13.92
C ASP A 257 28.60 -1.30 -13.77
N GLU A 258 28.27 -0.65 -14.88
CA GLU A 258 27.75 0.71 -14.92
C GLU A 258 26.47 0.84 -14.08
N LEU A 259 25.55 -0.12 -14.20
CA LEU A 259 24.31 -0.15 -13.43
C LEU A 259 24.60 -0.23 -11.92
N VAL A 260 25.54 -1.08 -11.50
CA VAL A 260 25.90 -1.23 -10.09
C VAL A 260 26.49 0.07 -9.54
N MET A 261 27.40 0.70 -10.29
CA MET A 261 28.00 1.97 -9.89
C MET A 261 26.95 3.08 -9.78
N PHE A 262 26.07 3.20 -10.78
CA PHE A 262 25.00 4.19 -10.79
C PHE A 262 24.05 4.03 -9.60
N LEU A 263 23.54 2.82 -9.36
CA LEU A 263 22.59 2.57 -8.27
C LEU A 263 23.23 2.80 -6.90
N SER A 264 24.49 2.41 -6.69
CA SER A 264 25.21 2.62 -5.43
C SER A 264 25.42 4.10 -5.15
N ARG A 265 25.99 4.83 -6.11
CA ARG A 265 26.25 6.27 -5.98
C ARG A 265 24.98 7.06 -5.75
N THR A 266 23.93 6.72 -6.51
CA THR A 266 22.64 7.40 -6.38
C THR A 266 21.98 7.09 -5.04
N MET A 267 22.08 5.85 -4.54
CA MET A 267 21.60 5.47 -3.21
C MET A 267 22.27 6.28 -2.11
N ASP A 268 23.60 6.39 -2.11
CA ASP A 268 24.32 7.15 -1.08
C ASP A 268 23.93 8.63 -1.12
N HIS A 269 23.76 9.21 -2.31
CA HIS A 269 23.33 10.60 -2.48
C HIS A 269 21.90 10.86 -1.98
N VAL A 270 20.92 10.01 -2.33
CA VAL A 270 19.53 10.20 -1.86
C VAL A 270 19.40 9.99 -0.35
N ILE A 271 20.22 9.11 0.23
CA ILE A 271 20.31 8.94 1.68
C ILE A 271 20.86 10.21 2.31
N SER A 272 21.99 10.75 1.85
CA SER A 272 22.61 11.93 2.46
C SER A 272 21.72 13.18 2.38
N GLU A 273 20.98 13.34 1.29
CA GLU A 273 20.05 14.46 1.11
C GLU A 273 18.71 14.27 1.85
N GLY A 274 18.42 13.07 2.35
CA GLY A 274 17.10 12.73 2.88
C GLY A 274 16.01 12.81 1.80
N ASP A 275 16.36 12.47 0.55
CA ASP A 275 15.44 12.55 -0.58
C ASP A 275 14.47 11.36 -0.58
N ILE A 276 13.22 11.63 -0.24
CA ILE A 276 12.18 10.60 -0.06
C ILE A 276 11.87 9.80 -1.32
N GLU A 277 12.16 10.35 -2.51
CA GLU A 277 12.02 9.61 -3.77
C GLU A 277 12.98 8.39 -3.80
N GLY A 278 14.12 8.49 -3.09
CA GLY A 278 15.13 7.43 -2.95
C GLY A 278 14.62 6.14 -2.32
N LEU A 279 13.41 6.13 -1.76
CA LEU A 279 12.78 4.92 -1.24
C LEU A 279 12.58 3.85 -2.34
N VAL A 280 12.45 4.25 -3.62
CA VAL A 280 12.45 3.32 -4.76
C VAL A 280 13.74 2.49 -4.86
N LEU A 281 14.88 3.05 -4.43
CA LEU A 281 16.19 2.39 -4.43
C LEU A 281 16.43 1.59 -3.17
N THR A 282 16.21 2.21 -2.01
CA THR A 282 16.52 1.61 -0.71
C THR A 282 15.48 0.58 -0.29
N GLY A 283 14.23 0.79 -0.69
CA GLY A 283 13.07 0.18 -0.05
C GLY A 283 12.99 0.52 1.44
N LEU A 284 12.10 -0.18 2.14
CA LEU A 284 12.02 -0.15 3.61
C LEU A 284 13.03 -1.14 4.20
N SER A 285 14.32 -0.89 3.93
CA SER A 285 15.49 -1.63 4.43
C SER A 285 16.25 -0.81 5.48
N THR A 286 17.35 -1.33 6.03
CA THR A 286 18.23 -0.57 6.94
C THR A 286 18.72 0.73 6.31
N ARG A 287 19.16 0.70 5.05
CA ARG A 287 19.52 1.90 4.28
C ARG A 287 18.32 2.83 4.06
N GLY A 288 17.11 2.28 3.96
CA GLY A 288 15.88 3.06 3.90
C GLY A 288 15.56 3.77 5.22
N MET A 289 15.87 3.15 6.35
CA MET A 289 15.77 3.79 7.67
C MET A 289 16.74 4.97 7.78
N ASP A 290 17.96 4.86 7.27
CA ASP A 290 18.93 5.96 7.24
C ASP A 290 18.44 7.13 6.36
N LEU A 291 17.83 6.83 5.21
CA LEU A 291 17.18 7.82 4.35
C LEU A 291 16.04 8.55 5.11
N LEU A 292 15.17 7.78 5.77
CA LEU A 292 14.05 8.35 6.53
C LEU A 292 14.53 9.20 7.71
N GLU A 293 15.61 8.81 8.38
CA GLU A 293 16.22 9.61 9.45
C GLU A 293 16.72 10.96 8.92
N ASN A 294 17.49 10.97 7.83
CA ASN A 294 17.96 12.22 7.23
C ASN A 294 16.81 13.09 6.72
N MET A 295 15.75 12.47 6.20
CA MET A 295 14.53 13.17 5.80
C MET A 295 13.82 13.80 7.01
N VAL A 296 13.64 13.07 8.10
CA VAL A 296 13.04 13.60 9.35
C VAL A 296 13.89 14.72 9.94
N ASN A 297 15.21 14.55 9.99
CA ASN A 297 16.13 15.56 10.52
C ASN A 297 16.12 16.85 9.71
N ARG A 298 15.95 16.76 8.38
CA ARG A 298 15.96 17.92 7.48
C ARG A 298 14.60 18.61 7.36
N TYR A 299 13.52 17.85 7.23
CA TYR A 299 12.19 18.37 6.90
C TYR A 299 11.18 18.26 8.04
N GLY A 300 11.48 17.53 9.10
CA GLY A 300 10.59 17.33 10.24
C GLY A 300 9.33 16.51 9.92
N ASP A 301 9.26 15.83 8.77
CA ASP A 301 8.08 15.07 8.34
C ASP A 301 8.00 13.69 9.03
N ILE A 302 7.80 13.74 10.35
CA ILE A 302 7.62 12.56 11.20
C ILE A 302 6.38 11.75 10.83
N GLN A 303 5.36 12.43 10.30
CA GLN A 303 4.12 11.80 9.87
C GLN A 303 4.38 10.82 8.72
N THR A 304 5.05 11.26 7.65
CA THR A 304 5.36 10.38 6.52
C THR A 304 6.27 9.22 6.96
N ALA A 305 7.28 9.49 7.79
CA ALA A 305 8.16 8.46 8.32
C ALA A 305 7.39 7.39 9.12
N ALA A 306 6.54 7.81 10.06
CA ALA A 306 5.73 6.91 10.90
C ALA A 306 4.77 6.04 10.08
N LEU A 307 4.15 6.60 9.03
CA LEU A 307 3.27 5.86 8.13
C LEU A 307 4.05 4.81 7.32
N LEU A 308 5.20 5.18 6.75
CA LEU A 308 6.03 4.26 5.96
C LEU A 308 6.57 3.09 6.79
N VAL A 309 7.12 3.35 7.98
CA VAL A 309 7.64 2.28 8.85
C VAL A 309 6.52 1.42 9.46
N GLY A 310 5.29 1.92 9.52
CA GLY A 310 4.12 1.18 9.98
C GLY A 310 3.83 -0.08 9.16
N PHE A 311 4.31 -0.18 7.91
CA PHE A 311 4.14 -1.36 7.06
C PHE A 311 5.10 -2.52 7.41
N ILE A 312 6.20 -2.22 8.09
CA ILE A 312 7.30 -3.17 8.32
C ILE A 312 7.59 -3.44 9.80
N VAL A 313 7.31 -2.48 10.70
CA VAL A 313 7.68 -2.58 12.12
C VAL A 313 6.50 -3.09 12.98
N PRO A 314 6.73 -4.04 13.91
CA PRO A 314 8.00 -4.65 14.29
C PRO A 314 8.33 -5.95 13.53
N ARG A 315 7.47 -6.36 12.61
CA ARG A 315 7.46 -7.72 12.06
C ARG A 315 8.66 -8.05 11.16
N ARG A 316 9.11 -7.10 10.34
CA ARG A 316 10.16 -7.30 9.34
C ARG A 316 11.49 -6.68 9.75
N ILE A 317 11.43 -5.56 10.45
CA ILE A 317 12.59 -4.82 10.96
C ILE A 317 12.27 -4.40 12.39
N GLN A 318 13.28 -4.52 13.25
CA GLN A 318 13.30 -3.89 14.56
C GLN A 318 14.32 -2.75 14.50
N ASP A 319 13.86 -1.52 14.66
CA ASP A 319 14.68 -0.32 14.62
C ASP A 319 14.09 0.68 15.62
N VAL A 320 14.91 1.15 16.56
CA VAL A 320 14.50 2.04 17.65
C VAL A 320 13.97 3.37 17.09
N ARG A 321 14.57 3.87 16.01
CA ARG A 321 14.16 5.13 15.36
C ARG A 321 12.71 5.04 14.89
N ALA A 322 12.29 3.88 14.38
CA ALA A 322 10.92 3.68 13.91
C ALA A 322 9.90 3.80 15.05
N GLU A 323 10.19 3.22 16.21
CA GLU A 323 9.32 3.30 17.39
C GLU A 323 9.21 4.76 17.88
N GLU A 324 10.32 5.49 17.89
CA GLU A 324 10.34 6.92 18.24
C GLU A 324 9.51 7.76 17.27
N TRP A 325 9.61 7.52 15.95
CA TRP A 325 8.82 8.24 14.96
C TRP A 325 7.33 7.95 15.08
N ILE A 326 7.00 6.68 15.27
CA ILE A 326 5.62 6.25 15.51
C ILE A 326 5.08 6.96 16.74
N GLU A 327 5.77 6.89 17.89
CA GLU A 327 5.28 7.50 19.13
C GLU A 327 5.24 9.03 19.06
N SER A 328 6.18 9.65 18.36
CA SER A 328 6.17 11.10 18.13
C SER A 328 4.96 11.55 17.31
N TYR A 329 4.64 10.85 16.21
CA TYR A 329 3.45 11.17 15.40
C TYR A 329 2.15 10.96 16.19
N ARG A 330 2.13 9.87 16.96
CA ARG A 330 1.08 9.51 17.90
C ARG A 330 0.80 10.59 18.94
N LEU A 331 1.84 11.16 19.55
CA LEU A 331 1.74 12.28 20.49
C LEU A 331 1.27 13.57 19.80
N LEU A 332 1.72 13.84 18.57
CA LEU A 332 1.24 14.98 17.78
C LEU A 332 -0.27 14.90 17.52
N LEU A 333 -0.77 13.73 17.09
CA LEU A 333 -2.20 13.52 16.89
C LEU A 333 -3.00 13.73 18.18
N ASN A 334 -2.50 13.24 19.31
CA ASN A 334 -3.13 13.43 20.61
C ASN A 334 -3.17 14.92 21.01
N ARG A 335 -2.08 15.65 20.79
CA ARG A 335 -2.01 17.10 21.06
C ARG A 335 -3.00 17.90 20.20
N TRP A 336 -3.25 17.45 18.97
CA TRP A 336 -4.27 18.04 18.10
C TRP A 336 -5.68 17.51 18.36
N GLN A 337 -5.87 16.64 19.35
CA GLN A 337 -7.13 15.96 19.69
C GLN A 337 -7.70 15.12 18.52
N PHE A 338 -6.81 14.63 17.64
CA PHE A 338 -7.18 13.77 16.51
C PHE A 338 -7.24 12.30 16.94
N TRP A 339 -8.13 12.02 17.89
CA TRP A 339 -8.31 10.69 18.47
C TRP A 339 -8.76 9.65 17.43
N HIS A 340 -9.67 10.03 16.52
CA HIS A 340 -10.16 9.13 15.47
C HIS A 340 -9.09 8.80 14.41
N PRO A 341 -8.40 9.79 13.80
CA PRO A 341 -7.26 9.50 12.92
C PRO A 341 -6.19 8.65 13.60
N ARG A 342 -5.90 8.92 14.88
CA ARG A 342 -4.96 8.14 15.68
C ARG A 342 -5.39 6.68 15.83
N ALA A 343 -6.64 6.44 16.23
CA ALA A 343 -7.17 5.10 16.36
C ALA A 343 -7.16 4.35 15.01
N LYS A 344 -7.52 5.03 13.92
CA LYS A 344 -7.49 4.44 12.57
C LYS A 344 -6.06 4.08 12.15
N PHE A 345 -5.08 4.96 12.37
CA PHE A 345 -3.66 4.67 12.15
C PHE A 345 -3.20 3.43 12.91
N ASP A 346 -3.53 3.32 14.21
CA ASP A 346 -3.14 2.18 15.03
C ASP A 346 -3.81 0.87 14.58
N ILE A 347 -5.09 0.91 14.18
CA ILE A 347 -5.81 -0.24 13.63
C ILE A 347 -5.18 -0.70 12.30
N GLU A 348 -4.87 0.23 11.41
CA GLU A 348 -4.27 -0.08 10.11
C GLU A 348 -2.85 -0.63 10.27
N ARG A 349 -2.02 -0.01 11.11
CA ARG A 349 -0.69 -0.52 11.46
C ARG A 349 -0.76 -1.90 12.10
N GLY A 350 -1.72 -2.15 12.99
CA GLY A 350 -1.93 -3.44 13.65
C GLY A 350 -2.07 -4.60 12.67
N LYS A 351 -2.63 -4.37 11.48
CA LYS A 351 -2.74 -5.39 10.41
C LYS A 351 -1.39 -5.88 9.90
N TYR A 352 -0.34 -5.07 10.03
CA TYR A 352 1.03 -5.40 9.60
C TYR A 352 1.91 -5.92 10.75
N MET A 353 1.56 -5.60 12.00
CA MET A 353 2.29 -6.06 13.19
C MET A 353 2.06 -7.54 13.49
N SER A 354 0.83 -8.01 13.39
CA SER A 354 0.43 -9.35 13.81
C SER A 354 0.48 -10.34 12.65
N ALA A 355 1.04 -11.54 12.86
CA ALA A 355 0.42 -12.70 12.21
C ALA A 355 -1.00 -12.80 12.76
N SER A 356 -1.97 -13.33 12.01
CA SER A 356 -3.38 -13.45 12.44
C SER A 356 -3.61 -14.17 13.78
N GLU A 357 -2.55 -14.68 14.41
CA GLU A 357 -2.51 -15.41 15.67
C GLU A 357 -2.23 -14.50 16.90
N ASP A 358 -1.67 -13.29 16.72
CA ASP A 358 -1.20 -12.42 17.83
C ASP A 358 -2.13 -11.26 18.18
N ILE A 359 -3.35 -11.22 17.64
CA ILE A 359 -4.34 -10.22 18.08
C ILE A 359 -4.76 -10.62 19.49
N ALA A 360 -4.35 -9.82 20.48
CA ALA A 360 -4.74 -10.01 21.87
C ALA A 360 -6.25 -10.24 21.95
N SER A 361 -6.65 -11.32 22.61
CA SER A 361 -8.06 -11.64 22.78
C SER A 361 -8.78 -10.47 23.45
N PRO A 362 -10.07 -10.21 23.12
CA PRO A 362 -10.82 -9.12 23.73
C PRO A 362 -10.67 -9.15 25.26
N GLN A 363 -10.12 -8.11 25.87
CA GLN A 363 -9.85 -8.11 27.31
C GLN A 363 -11.09 -7.78 28.16
N VAL A 364 -12.20 -7.41 27.51
CA VAL A 364 -13.46 -7.06 28.16
C VAL A 364 -14.54 -8.03 27.70
N TYR A 365 -15.25 -8.62 28.67
CA TYR A 365 -16.33 -9.56 28.44
C TYR A 365 -17.58 -9.11 29.17
N VAL A 366 -18.74 -9.22 28.51
CA VAL A 366 -20.04 -9.04 29.17
C VAL A 366 -20.35 -10.30 29.98
N ARG A 367 -20.74 -10.12 31.25
CA ARG A 367 -21.11 -11.22 32.16
C ARG A 367 -22.58 -11.17 32.53
N CYS A 368 -23.18 -12.33 32.79
CA CYS A 368 -24.54 -12.41 33.30
C CYS A 368 -24.59 -11.88 34.74
N THR A 369 -25.51 -10.96 35.04
CA THR A 369 -25.70 -10.44 36.40
C THR A 369 -26.11 -11.52 37.41
N TYR A 370 -26.69 -12.63 36.94
CA TYR A 370 -27.18 -13.69 37.82
C TYR A 370 -26.17 -14.80 38.11
N CYS A 371 -25.49 -15.33 37.09
CA CYS A 371 -24.56 -16.45 37.27
C CYS A 371 -23.08 -16.07 37.09
N ALA A 372 -22.80 -14.79 36.82
CA ALA A 372 -21.47 -14.24 36.53
C ALA A 372 -20.72 -14.87 35.34
N GLN A 373 -21.29 -15.86 34.67
CA GLN A 373 -20.71 -16.46 33.46
C GLN A 373 -20.73 -15.47 32.29
N THR A 374 -19.68 -15.52 31.48
CA THR A 374 -19.52 -14.70 30.29
C THR A 374 -20.64 -14.98 29.28
N LEU A 375 -21.28 -13.93 28.79
CA LEU A 375 -22.28 -13.99 27.72
C LEU A 375 -21.63 -14.12 26.33
N GLY A 376 -20.40 -14.62 26.27
CA GLY A 376 -19.44 -14.47 25.17
C GLY A 376 -20.02 -14.79 23.81
N HIS A 377 -19.86 -13.84 22.87
CA HIS A 377 -20.05 -13.90 21.41
C HIS A 377 -21.28 -14.64 20.82
N SER A 378 -22.21 -15.12 21.64
CA SER A 378 -23.38 -15.91 21.20
C SER A 378 -24.62 -15.05 20.97
N LEU A 379 -24.63 -13.82 21.49
CA LEU A 379 -25.84 -12.98 21.52
C LEU A 379 -25.90 -11.89 20.44
N LEU A 380 -24.78 -11.51 19.81
CA LEU A 380 -24.75 -10.37 18.90
C LEU A 380 -24.25 -10.68 17.49
N VAL A 381 -23.67 -11.86 17.22
CA VAL A 381 -23.28 -12.22 15.86
C VAL A 381 -23.47 -13.70 15.58
N GLN A 382 -24.65 -14.08 15.06
CA GLN A 382 -24.75 -15.30 14.30
C GLN A 382 -24.04 -15.07 12.95
N ASN A 383 -23.06 -15.94 12.62
CA ASN A 383 -22.33 -16.02 11.34
C ASN A 383 -21.00 -15.24 11.16
N ILE A 384 -20.27 -14.88 12.22
CA ILE A 384 -18.82 -14.66 12.02
C ILE A 384 -18.16 -16.03 11.83
N ARG A 385 -17.74 -16.30 10.59
CA ARG A 385 -16.84 -17.40 10.25
C ARG A 385 -15.42 -16.92 10.53
N SER A 386 -14.62 -17.72 11.23
CA SER A 386 -13.16 -17.54 11.17
C SER A 386 -12.71 -17.74 9.71
N ARG A 387 -11.55 -17.17 9.35
CA ARG A 387 -10.94 -17.25 8.01
C ARG A 387 -10.74 -18.71 7.53
N ASP A 388 -10.76 -19.69 8.43
CA ASP A 388 -10.71 -21.14 8.11
C ASP A 388 -12.08 -21.78 7.85
N GLY A 389 -13.17 -21.01 7.78
CA GLY A 389 -14.53 -21.53 7.60
C GLY A 389 -15.08 -22.31 8.80
N LYS A 390 -14.31 -22.47 9.88
CA LYS A 390 -14.76 -23.09 11.13
C LYS A 390 -15.57 -22.10 11.97
N ARG A 391 -16.73 -22.58 12.45
CA ARG A 391 -17.56 -21.84 13.41
C ARG A 391 -16.81 -21.74 14.74
N MET A 392 -16.55 -20.54 15.21
CA MET A 392 -16.09 -20.33 16.59
C MET A 392 -17.26 -20.62 17.52
N ASN A 393 -17.35 -21.86 18.00
CA ASN A 393 -18.27 -22.22 19.05
C ASN A 393 -17.51 -22.09 20.37
N VAL A 394 -17.75 -21.02 21.12
CA VAL A 394 -17.35 -21.01 22.54
C VAL A 394 -18.21 -22.08 23.19
N GLN A 395 -17.63 -23.25 23.44
CA GLN A 395 -18.29 -24.34 24.15
C GLN A 395 -18.73 -23.79 25.52
N ALA A 396 -20.00 -23.41 25.62
CA ALA A 396 -20.67 -23.42 26.90
C ALA A 396 -20.59 -24.87 27.39
N ASN A 397 -19.93 -25.11 28.51
CA ASN A 397 -19.89 -26.41 29.16
C ASN A 397 -21.34 -26.90 29.35
N ILE A 398 -21.76 -27.82 28.48
CA ILE A 398 -22.97 -28.62 28.66
C ILE A 398 -22.45 -29.99 29.06
N SER A 399 -22.66 -30.36 30.33
CA SER A 399 -22.36 -31.70 30.83
C SER A 399 -23.04 -32.76 29.94
N PRO A 400 -22.36 -33.85 29.56
CA PRO A 400 -22.91 -34.88 28.70
C PRO A 400 -23.74 -35.86 29.53
N ALA A 401 -24.92 -35.43 29.99
CA ALA A 401 -25.81 -36.30 30.75
C ALA A 401 -27.29 -36.02 30.46
N SER A 402 -27.66 -35.90 29.18
CA SER A 402 -29.03 -36.19 28.72
C SER A 402 -29.03 -36.26 27.20
N GLY A 403 -29.14 -37.47 26.66
CA GLY A 403 -29.31 -37.70 25.22
C GLY A 403 -30.65 -37.12 24.76
N GLY A 404 -30.60 -35.99 24.06
CA GLY A 404 -31.74 -35.40 23.39
C GLY A 404 -31.26 -34.47 22.28
N ARG A 405 -31.47 -34.86 21.01
CA ARG A 405 -31.23 -33.99 19.85
C ARG A 405 -32.14 -32.77 19.95
N ILE A 406 -31.61 -31.62 20.35
CA ILE A 406 -32.30 -30.34 20.30
C ILE A 406 -31.56 -29.43 19.33
N SER A 407 -32.02 -29.44 18.07
CA SER A 407 -31.86 -28.30 17.15
C SER A 407 -32.76 -27.17 17.67
N GLY A 408 -32.34 -26.52 18.75
CA GLY A 408 -33.04 -25.39 19.35
C GLY A 408 -32.27 -24.12 19.03
N LYS A 409 -32.85 -23.26 18.19
CA LYS A 409 -32.41 -21.86 18.04
C LYS A 409 -32.16 -21.31 19.45
N GLN A 410 -30.90 -21.01 19.77
CA GLN A 410 -30.52 -20.36 21.02
C GLN A 410 -31.40 -19.11 21.17
N LYS A 411 -32.25 -19.06 22.20
CA LYS A 411 -33.10 -17.88 22.45
C LYS A 411 -32.16 -16.74 22.86
N ALA A 412 -31.96 -15.78 21.96
CA ALA A 412 -31.04 -14.66 22.15
C ALA A 412 -31.42 -13.71 23.31
N THR A 413 -32.54 -13.95 23.98
CA THR A 413 -33.09 -13.12 25.06
C THR A 413 -32.80 -13.65 26.48
N VAL A 414 -32.07 -14.78 26.60
CA VAL A 414 -31.71 -15.40 27.88
C VAL A 414 -30.22 -15.72 27.97
N CYS A 415 -29.69 -15.80 29.18
CA CYS A 415 -28.31 -16.24 29.42
C CYS A 415 -28.12 -17.68 28.90
N PRO A 416 -27.07 -17.96 28.10
CA PRO A 416 -26.83 -19.31 27.60
C PRO A 416 -26.48 -20.31 28.70
N SER A 417 -25.84 -19.85 29.79
CA SER A 417 -25.41 -20.70 30.91
C SER A 417 -26.52 -20.98 31.93
N CYS A 418 -27.26 -19.95 32.37
CA CYS A 418 -28.27 -20.09 33.45
C CYS A 418 -29.72 -19.89 32.99
N ARG A 419 -29.96 -19.60 31.71
CA ARG A 419 -31.29 -19.38 31.09
C ARG A 419 -32.14 -18.26 31.71
N LYS A 420 -31.60 -17.48 32.65
CA LYS A 420 -32.28 -16.28 33.17
C LYS A 420 -32.38 -15.18 32.10
N PRO A 421 -33.44 -14.36 32.14
CA PRO A 421 -33.66 -13.30 31.15
C PRO A 421 -32.51 -12.29 31.13
N LEU A 422 -32.15 -11.82 29.95
CA LEU A 422 -31.18 -10.75 29.78
C LEU A 422 -31.80 -9.37 30.13
N PRO A 423 -30.99 -8.32 30.34
CA PRO A 423 -31.51 -6.97 30.58
C PRO A 423 -32.48 -6.52 29.46
N ARG A 424 -33.47 -5.71 29.83
CA ARG A 424 -34.43 -5.11 28.91
C ARG A 424 -34.06 -3.66 28.63
N CYS A 425 -34.32 -3.20 27.41
CA CYS A 425 -34.24 -1.78 27.09
C CYS A 425 -35.26 -1.01 27.93
N ALA A 426 -34.83 0.09 28.55
CA ALA A 426 -35.70 0.92 29.38
C ALA A 426 -36.87 1.57 28.61
N LEU A 427 -36.76 1.71 27.29
CA LEU A 427 -37.80 2.31 26.45
C LEU A 427 -38.70 1.27 25.78
N CYS A 428 -38.13 0.35 24.98
CA CYS A 428 -38.95 -0.63 24.26
C CYS A 428 -39.24 -1.92 25.04
N LEU A 429 -38.63 -2.09 26.22
CA LEU A 429 -38.81 -3.25 27.10
C LEU A 429 -38.42 -4.61 26.50
N LEU A 430 -37.86 -4.63 25.29
CA LEU A 430 -37.31 -5.83 24.65
C LEU A 430 -35.97 -6.19 25.28
N HIS A 431 -35.72 -7.51 25.36
CA HIS A 431 -34.47 -8.03 25.90
C HIS A 431 -33.29 -7.77 24.96
N MET A 432 -32.11 -7.57 25.55
CA MET A 432 -30.83 -7.61 24.85
C MET A 432 -30.76 -8.84 23.93
N GLY A 433 -30.34 -8.64 22.67
CA GLY A 433 -30.34 -9.66 21.62
C GLY A 433 -31.60 -9.71 20.75
N THR A 434 -32.57 -8.83 20.99
CA THR A 434 -33.76 -8.68 20.13
C THR A 434 -33.54 -7.53 19.13
N PRO A 435 -33.58 -7.77 17.81
CA PRO A 435 -33.55 -6.71 16.81
C PRO A 435 -34.71 -5.72 17.00
N ILE A 436 -34.44 -4.42 16.84
CA ILE A 436 -35.46 -3.37 16.82
C ILE A 436 -36.35 -3.46 15.56
N ASP A 437 -37.58 -2.93 15.62
CA ASP A 437 -38.59 -3.12 14.56
C ASP A 437 -38.21 -2.50 13.20
N SER A 438 -37.50 -1.36 13.20
CA SER A 438 -36.95 -0.74 11.98
C SER A 438 -35.99 -1.69 11.25
N ILE A 439 -35.22 -2.47 12.00
CA ILE A 439 -34.27 -3.45 11.46
C ILE A 439 -34.96 -4.77 11.11
N ARG A 440 -36.00 -5.18 11.86
CA ARG A 440 -36.85 -6.32 11.47
C ARG A 440 -37.54 -6.07 10.12
N GLN A 441 -37.99 -4.84 9.87
CA GLN A 441 -38.58 -4.44 8.59
C GLN A 441 -37.53 -4.43 7.47
N ALA A 442 -36.34 -3.86 7.70
CA ALA A 442 -35.24 -3.86 6.73
C ALA A 442 -34.71 -5.28 6.38
N MET A 443 -34.67 -6.19 7.36
CA MET A 443 -34.29 -7.60 7.14
C MET A 443 -35.35 -8.41 6.39
N ALA A 444 -36.63 -8.03 6.49
CA ALA A 444 -37.74 -8.70 5.83
C ALA A 444 -37.92 -8.28 4.36
N SER A 445 -37.42 -7.11 3.96
CA SER A 445 -37.67 -6.51 2.65
C SER A 445 -36.58 -6.73 1.59
N SER A 446 -35.52 -7.50 1.87
CA SER A 446 -34.42 -7.81 0.92
C SER A 446 -33.79 -6.59 0.20
N ASN A 447 -33.89 -5.39 0.78
CA ASN A 447 -33.23 -4.15 0.30
C ASN A 447 -32.01 -3.82 1.18
N ALA A 448 -31.22 -4.84 1.55
CA ALA A 448 -30.10 -4.73 2.48
C ALA A 448 -28.80 -4.16 1.86
N ASN A 449 -28.88 -3.48 0.71
CA ASN A 449 -27.70 -2.91 0.05
C ASN A 449 -27.56 -1.38 0.24
N ASN A 450 -28.54 -0.69 0.83
CA ASN A 450 -28.53 0.77 0.94
C ASN A 450 -28.87 1.35 2.32
N ALA A 451 -28.99 0.52 3.36
CA ALA A 451 -29.06 1.02 4.73
C ALA A 451 -27.73 0.76 5.42
N ASP A 452 -26.88 1.78 5.48
CA ASP A 452 -25.68 1.84 6.30
C ASP A 452 -26.09 1.95 7.79
N LEU A 453 -26.90 0.99 8.26
CA LEU A 453 -27.21 0.81 9.65
C LEU A 453 -25.94 0.28 10.28
N SER A 454 -25.14 1.20 10.81
CA SER A 454 -23.96 0.84 11.57
C SER A 454 -24.36 -0.24 12.58
N ASN A 455 -23.56 -1.30 12.67
CA ASN A 455 -23.85 -2.43 13.57
C ASN A 455 -23.99 -1.99 15.05
N PHE A 456 -23.62 -0.74 15.35
CA PHE A 456 -23.74 -0.05 16.62
C PHE A 456 -25.18 0.25 17.04
N ASP A 457 -26.11 0.54 16.12
CA ASP A 457 -27.51 0.86 16.48
C ASP A 457 -28.22 -0.30 17.19
N MET A 458 -27.74 -1.52 16.90
CA MET A 458 -28.18 -2.78 17.50
C MET A 458 -27.52 -3.07 18.86
N TRP A 459 -26.51 -2.29 19.27
CA TRP A 459 -25.80 -2.52 20.52
C TRP A 459 -26.66 -2.14 21.71
N PHE A 460 -26.39 -2.80 22.82
CA PHE A 460 -26.98 -2.43 24.10
C PHE A 460 -26.01 -1.52 24.83
N THR A 461 -26.45 -0.32 25.19
CA THR A 461 -25.67 0.66 25.96
C THR A 461 -26.25 0.77 27.37
N TRP A 462 -25.43 1.13 28.35
CA TRP A 462 -25.87 1.31 29.73
C TRP A 462 -25.04 2.39 30.43
N CYS A 463 -25.68 3.10 31.37
CA CYS A 463 -25.00 4.03 32.25
C CYS A 463 -24.17 3.25 33.27
N GLN A 464 -22.90 3.60 33.46
CA GLN A 464 -22.04 2.94 34.43
C GLN A 464 -22.44 3.25 35.89
N THR A 465 -23.14 4.36 36.12
CA THR A 465 -23.62 4.80 37.44
C THR A 465 -24.89 4.05 37.86
N CYS A 466 -25.99 4.20 37.11
CA CYS A 466 -27.27 3.59 37.48
C CYS A 466 -27.49 2.19 36.91
N ARG A 467 -26.64 1.73 35.98
CA ARG A 467 -26.71 0.43 35.28
C ARG A 467 -27.98 0.21 34.45
N HIS A 468 -28.80 1.23 34.27
CA HIS A 468 -29.91 1.22 33.33
C HIS A 468 -29.43 1.54 31.92
N GLY A 469 -30.18 1.07 30.93
CA GLY A 469 -29.77 1.16 29.54
C GLY A 469 -30.77 0.59 28.56
N GLY A 470 -30.34 0.45 27.32
CA GLY A 470 -31.17 -0.03 26.23
C GLY A 470 -30.45 -0.13 24.90
N HIS A 471 -31.21 -0.35 23.83
CA HIS A 471 -30.66 -0.28 22.47
C HIS A 471 -30.06 1.10 22.22
N ALA A 472 -28.89 1.14 21.58
CA ALA A 472 -28.12 2.37 21.36
C ALA A 472 -28.98 3.45 20.70
N VAL A 473 -29.72 3.11 19.66
CA VAL A 473 -30.62 4.06 18.97
C VAL A 473 -31.69 4.65 19.90
N HIS A 474 -32.34 3.82 20.72
CA HIS A 474 -33.36 4.28 21.66
C HIS A 474 -32.78 5.18 22.75
N MET A 475 -31.59 4.85 23.25
CA MET A 475 -30.91 5.69 24.23
C MET A 475 -30.49 7.02 23.60
N PHE A 476 -29.95 6.99 22.38
CA PHE A 476 -29.57 8.18 21.62
C PHE A 476 -30.78 9.11 21.40
N ASP A 477 -31.88 8.58 20.89
CA ASP A 477 -33.12 9.34 20.64
C ASP A 477 -33.70 9.96 21.93
N TRP A 478 -33.65 9.23 23.05
CA TRP A 478 -34.10 9.73 24.34
C TRP A 478 -33.25 10.91 24.82
N PHE A 479 -31.92 10.77 24.74
CA PHE A 479 -30.98 11.78 25.22
C PHE A 479 -30.82 12.99 24.30
N GLN A 480 -31.43 13.00 23.11
CA GLN A 480 -31.61 14.24 22.34
C GLN A 480 -32.55 15.23 23.04
N LYS A 481 -33.50 14.74 23.86
CA LYS A 481 -34.57 15.54 24.47
C LYS A 481 -34.54 15.55 26.00
N HIS A 482 -33.78 14.65 26.62
CA HIS A 482 -33.76 14.46 28.06
C HIS A 482 -32.32 14.33 28.57
N SER A 483 -32.05 14.80 29.79
CA SER A 483 -30.74 14.62 30.45
C SER A 483 -30.73 13.48 31.47
N SER A 484 -31.92 13.09 31.97
CA SER A 484 -32.11 12.08 33.02
C SER A 484 -32.39 10.69 32.47
N CYS A 485 -32.13 9.67 33.31
CA CYS A 485 -32.40 8.27 33.02
C CYS A 485 -33.88 8.03 32.63
N PRO A 486 -34.16 7.22 31.59
CA PRO A 486 -35.54 6.88 31.20
C PRO A 486 -36.28 5.97 32.19
N VAL A 487 -35.59 5.40 33.17
CA VAL A 487 -36.22 4.53 34.18
C VAL A 487 -36.90 5.38 35.25
N SER A 488 -38.20 5.14 35.47
CA SER A 488 -38.99 5.81 36.51
C SER A 488 -38.30 5.76 37.87
N ASN A 489 -38.34 6.87 38.60
CA ASN A 489 -37.70 7.05 39.92
C ASN A 489 -36.17 6.96 39.93
N CYS A 490 -35.51 6.97 38.77
CA CYS A 490 -34.06 7.11 38.69
C CYS A 490 -33.67 8.58 38.44
N ALA A 491 -33.04 9.23 39.42
CA ALA A 491 -32.58 10.63 39.31
C ALA A 491 -31.20 10.79 38.62
N CYS A 492 -30.66 9.72 38.02
CA CYS A 492 -29.33 9.74 37.41
C CYS A 492 -29.32 10.61 36.13
N GLN A 493 -28.36 11.54 36.04
CA GLN A 493 -28.11 12.34 34.83
C GLN A 493 -27.23 11.53 33.86
N CYS A 494 -27.88 10.71 33.04
CA CYS A 494 -27.18 9.74 32.19
C CYS A 494 -26.61 10.34 30.90
N GLN A 495 -27.10 11.49 30.44
CA GLN A 495 -26.66 12.15 29.20
C GLN A 495 -25.19 12.55 29.21
N ILE A 496 -24.61 12.83 30.38
CA ILE A 496 -23.22 13.28 30.53
C ILE A 496 -22.21 12.15 30.25
N PHE A 497 -22.67 10.89 30.19
CA PHE A 497 -21.83 9.69 30.12
C PHE A 497 -22.04 8.83 28.88
N THR A 498 -22.77 9.33 27.88
CA THR A 498 -22.94 8.75 26.54
C THR A 498 -22.26 9.66 25.53
#